data_AF-A0A075GGL1-F1
#
_entry.id   AF-A0A075GGL1-F1
#
_cell.length_a   1.000
_cell.length_b   1.000
_cell.length_c   1.000
_cell.angle_alpha   90.00
_cell.angle_beta   90.00
_cell.angle_gamma   90.00
#
_symmetry.space_group_name_H-M   'P 1'
#
loop_
_entity.id
_entity.type
_entity.pdbx_description
1 polymer ?
#
loop_
_entity_poly.entity_id
_entity_poly.type
_entity_poly.pdbx_seq_one_letter_code
_entity_poly.pdbx_strand_id
1 'polypeptide(L)' 'MREKGIDIRGHTPRLTSEFDAEEWDLVISMGCGVDCTDFDVDRDWKIPDPVGRSLEEYRATRDNLEMRVRDLVAEAEAVE' A
#
# COMPACT_ATOMS: atom_id res chain seq x y z
N MET A 1 8.34 -7.11 8.53
CA MET A 1 7.04 -7.81 8.68
C MET A 1 7.07 -9.05 9.57
N ARG A 2 8.23 -9.70 9.82
CA ARG A 2 8.33 -10.88 10.70
C ARG A 2 7.71 -10.74 12.10
N GLU A 3 7.68 -9.54 12.68
CA GLU A 3 6.99 -9.25 13.96
C GLU A 3 5.49 -9.62 13.94
N LYS A 4 4.86 -9.60 12.76
CA LYS A 4 3.46 -10.00 12.52
C LYS A 4 3.35 -11.42 11.94
N GLY A 5 4.43 -12.18 11.88
CA GLY A 5 4.46 -13.53 11.29
C GLY A 5 4.41 -13.55 9.76
N ILE A 6 4.48 -12.40 9.08
CA ILE A 6 4.44 -12.32 7.61
C ILE A 6 5.87 -12.35 7.06
N ASP A 7 6.14 -13.37 6.25
CA ASP A 7 7.40 -13.49 5.50
C ASP A 7 7.31 -12.72 4.19
N ILE A 8 8.18 -11.73 4.03
CA ILE A 8 8.30 -10.91 2.83
C ILE A 8 9.66 -11.08 2.15
N ARG A 9 10.43 -12.11 2.54
CA ARG A 9 11.72 -12.40 1.91
C ARG A 9 11.50 -12.76 0.45
N GLY A 10 12.35 -12.23 -0.44
CA GLY A 10 12.25 -12.46 -1.88
C GLY A 10 11.32 -11.51 -2.62
N HIS A 11 10.59 -10.63 -1.94
CA HIS A 11 9.88 -9.54 -2.60
C HIS A 11 10.87 -8.51 -3.12
N THR A 12 10.71 -8.12 -4.39
CA THR A 12 11.50 -7.07 -5.03
C THR A 12 10.56 -5.98 -5.57
N PRO A 13 11.02 -4.71 -5.60
CA PRO A 13 10.27 -3.64 -6.25
C PRO A 13 9.99 -3.97 -7.73
N ARG A 14 8.83 -3.53 -8.23
CA ARG A 14 8.47 -3.57 -9.65
C ARG A 14 8.35 -2.13 -10.16
N LEU A 15 8.68 -1.91 -11.42
CA LEU A 15 8.56 -0.58 -12.02
C LEU A 15 7.09 -0.28 -12.31
N THR A 16 6.69 0.97 -12.13
CA THR A 16 5.34 1.44 -12.48
C THR A 16 5.09 1.43 -13.98
N SER A 17 6.14 1.45 -14.81
CA SER A 17 6.03 1.29 -16.27
C SER A 17 5.54 -0.10 -16.70
N GLU A 18 5.58 -1.09 -15.81
CA GLU A 18 5.08 -2.45 -16.06
C GLU A 18 3.67 -2.65 -15.46
N PHE A 19 3.07 -1.59 -14.90
CA PHE A 19 1.75 -1.62 -14.27
C PHE A 19 0.71 -1.01 -15.21
N ASP A 20 -0.35 -1.75 -15.47
CA ASP A 20 -1.53 -1.28 -16.19
C ASP A 20 -2.68 -1.14 -15.18
N ALA A 21 -3.18 0.07 -14.99
CA ALA A 21 -4.28 0.35 -14.06
C ALA A 21 -5.61 -0.22 -14.56
N GLU A 22 -5.80 -0.39 -15.87
CA GLU A 22 -7.05 -0.89 -16.44
C GLU A 22 -7.29 -2.38 -16.12
N GLU A 23 -6.25 -3.12 -15.71
CA GLU A 23 -6.35 -4.52 -15.29
C GLU A 23 -6.88 -4.72 -13.86
N TRP A 24 -7.10 -3.64 -13.10
CA TRP A 24 -7.47 -3.71 -11.68
C TRP A 24 -8.77 -2.96 -11.41
N ASP A 25 -9.62 -3.52 -10.53
CA ASP A 25 -10.87 -2.86 -10.10
C ASP A 25 -10.63 -1.66 -9.17
N LEU A 26 -9.46 -1.61 -8.51
CA LEU A 26 -9.12 -0.57 -7.56
C LEU A 26 -7.60 -0.35 -7.47
N VAL A 27 -7.16 0.86 -7.77
CA VAL A 27 -5.77 1.31 -7.66
C VAL A 27 -5.63 2.24 -6.45
N ILE A 28 -4.79 1.84 -5.51
CA ILE A 28 -4.57 2.58 -4.25
C ILE A 28 -3.14 3.10 -4.20
N SER A 29 -3.00 4.42 -4.13
CA SER A 29 -1.72 5.06 -3.83
C SER A 29 -1.51 5.17 -2.33
N MET A 30 -0.29 4.87 -1.88
CA MET A 30 0.14 5.09 -0.49
C MET A 30 0.63 6.53 -0.25
N GLY A 31 0.70 7.38 -1.27
CA GLY A 31 1.13 8.77 -1.20
C GLY A 31 2.06 9.17 -2.35
N CYS A 32 1.96 10.42 -2.81
CA CYS A 32 2.84 10.98 -3.85
C CYS A 32 4.20 11.36 -3.24
N GLY A 33 5.13 10.41 -3.21
CA GLY A 33 6.52 10.63 -2.78
C GLY A 33 7.47 10.98 -3.92
N VAL A 34 7.20 10.51 -5.13
CA VAL A 34 8.03 10.68 -6.33
C VAL A 34 7.18 10.35 -7.56
N ASP A 35 6.99 11.33 -8.43
CA ASP A 35 6.25 11.26 -9.71
C ASP A 35 4.78 10.80 -9.63
N CYS A 36 3.87 11.78 -9.77
CA CYS A 36 2.47 11.48 -10.08
C CYS A 36 2.44 10.61 -11.33
N THR A 37 2.04 9.36 -11.17
CA THR A 37 2.18 8.33 -12.21
C THR A 37 1.21 8.57 -13.36
N ASP A 38 1.53 8.08 -14.57
CA ASP A 38 0.73 8.23 -15.79
C ASP A 38 -0.65 7.52 -15.77
N PHE A 39 -1.01 6.86 -14.67
CA PHE A 39 -2.27 6.12 -14.54
C PHE A 39 -3.17 6.67 -13.43
N ASP A 40 -4.48 6.49 -13.61
CA ASP A 40 -5.48 6.90 -12.64
C ASP A 40 -5.37 6.12 -11.32
N VAL A 41 -5.60 6.83 -10.21
CA VAL A 41 -5.59 6.29 -8.86
C VAL A 41 -6.97 6.54 -8.24
N ASP A 42 -7.63 5.48 -7.78
CA ASP A 42 -8.96 5.57 -7.18
C ASP A 42 -8.94 6.11 -5.75
N ARG A 43 -7.94 5.71 -4.95
CA ARG A 43 -7.81 6.11 -3.55
C ARG A 43 -6.36 6.50 -3.23
N ASP A 44 -6.17 7.65 -2.60
CA ASP A 44 -4.87 8.09 -2.06
C ASP A 44 -4.91 8.05 -0.52
N TRP A 45 -4.18 7.11 0.07
CA TRP A 45 -4.15 6.90 1.51
C TRP A 45 -3.20 7.84 2.26
N LYS A 46 -2.33 8.59 1.55
CA LYS A 46 -1.42 9.60 2.11
C LYS A 46 -0.68 9.12 3.36
N ILE A 47 -0.15 7.90 3.29
CA ILE A 47 0.53 7.26 4.40
C ILE A 47 1.92 7.89 4.56
N PRO A 48 2.31 8.29 5.78
CA PRO A 48 3.65 8.84 6.03
C PRO A 48 4.75 7.84 5.64
N ASP A 49 5.72 8.29 4.86
CA ASP A 49 6.88 7.49 4.47
C ASP A 49 7.82 7.29 5.68
N PRO A 50 7.99 6.03 6.16
CA PRO A 50 8.85 5.75 7.29
C PRO A 50 10.34 5.70 6.91
N VAL A 51 10.73 5.85 5.63
CA VAL A 51 12.13 5.77 5.20
C VAL A 51 13.02 6.74 5.99
N GLY A 52 14.08 6.18 6.61
CA GLY A 52 15.02 6.95 7.43
C GLY A 52 14.48 7.38 8.80
N ARG A 53 13.28 6.93 9.19
CA ARG A 53 12.67 7.21 10.50
C ARG A 53 12.98 6.11 11.51
N SER A 54 12.51 6.30 12.75
CA SER A 54 12.69 5.32 13.83
C SER A 54 11.89 4.04 13.56
N LEU A 55 12.29 2.93 14.21
CA LEU A 55 11.55 1.67 14.11
C LEU A 55 10.09 1.79 14.58
N GLU A 56 9.81 2.69 15.51
CA GLU A 56 8.44 2.97 15.98
C GLU A 56 7.59 3.58 14.87
N GLU A 57 8.13 4.49 14.06
CA GLU A 57 7.43 5.05 12.90
C GLU A 57 7.15 3.97 11.84
N TYR A 58 8.12 3.07 11.58
CA TYR A 58 7.88 1.92 10.70
C TYR A 58 6.74 1.01 11.19
N ARG A 59 6.67 0.77 12.50
CA ARG A 59 5.59 -0.02 13.11
C ARG A 59 4.26 0.71 13.02
N ALA A 60 4.23 2.02 13.27
CA ALA A 60 3.04 2.84 13.13
C ALA A 60 2.50 2.82 11.69
N THR A 61 3.36 3.02 10.69
CA THR A 61 2.99 2.92 9.26
C THR A 61 2.46 1.53 8.92
N ARG A 62 3.11 0.45 9.38
CA ARG A 62 2.63 -0.93 9.18
C ARG A 62 1.23 -1.14 9.77
N ASP A 63 1.01 -0.73 11.02
CA ASP A 63 -0.26 -0.98 11.72
C ASP A 63 -1.40 -0.12 11.11
N ASN A 64 -1.06 1.08 10.62
CA ASN A 64 -1.93 1.95 9.87
C ASN A 64 -2.36 1.36 8.51
N LEU A 65 -1.43 0.71 7.79
CA LEU A 65 -1.70 -0.06 6.57
C LEU A 65 -2.57 -1.29 6.86
N GLU A 66 -2.25 -2.05 7.90
CA GLU A 66 -3.01 -3.26 8.29
C GLU A 66 -4.49 -2.95 8.53
N MET A 67 -4.78 -1.85 9.24
CA MET A 67 -6.16 -1.40 9.49
C MET A 67 -6.90 -1.08 8.19
N ARG A 68 -6.32 -0.24 7.31
CA ARG A 68 -6.96 0.15 6.04
C ARG A 68 -7.20 -1.03 5.11
N VAL A 69 -6.24 -1.97 5.04
CA VAL A 69 -6.40 -3.18 4.22
C VAL A 69 -7.52 -4.06 4.77
N ARG A 70 -7.66 -4.20 6.09
CA ARG A 70 -8.78 -4.94 6.68
C ARG A 70 -10.12 -4.29 6.39
N ASP A 71 -10.21 -2.97 6.53
CA ASP A 71 -11.43 -2.23 6.22
C ASP A 71 -11.80 -2.40 4.74
N LEU A 72 -10.81 -2.33 3.84
CA LEU A 72 -11.02 -2.53 2.41
C LEU A 72 -11.52 -3.94 2.08
N VAL A 73 -10.98 -4.98 2.72
CA VAL A 73 -11.47 -6.36 2.51
C VAL A 73 -12.92 -6.49 3.00
N ALA A 74 -13.24 -5.91 4.17
CA ALA A 74 -14.61 -5.93 4.67
C ALA A 74 -15.58 -5.16 3.77
N GLU A 75 -15.16 -4.03 3.19
CA GLU A 75 -15.93 -3.31 2.16
C GLU A 75 -16.19 -4.20 0.94
N ALA A 76 -15.17 -4.92 0.45
CA ALA A 76 -15.29 -5.78 -0.73
C ALA A 76 -16.23 -6.98 -0.48
N GLU A 77 -16.13 -7.63 0.69
CA GLU A 77 -16.99 -8.75 1.08
C GLU A 77 -18.45 -8.33 1.30
N ALA A 78 -18.71 -7.06 1.64
CA ALA A 78 -20.07 -6.56 1.87
C ALA A 78 -20.84 -6.22 0.58
N VAL A 79 -20.17 -6.20 -0.57
CA VAL A 79 -20.76 -5.90 -1.88
C VAL A 79 -21.29 -7.17 -2.59
N GLU A 80 -21.03 -8.36 -2.03
CA GLU A 80 -21.51 -9.66 -2.52
C GLU A 80 -22.96 -10.01 -2.08
#